data_AF-A0A949Y950-F1
#
_entry.id   AF-A0A949Y950-F1
#
_cell.length_a   1.000
_cell.length_b   1.000
_cell.length_c   1.000
_cell.angle_alpha   90.00
_cell.angle_beta   90.00
_cell.angle_gamma   90.00
#
_symmetry.space_group_name_H-M   'P 1'
#
loop_
_entity.id
_entity.type
_entity.pdbx_description
1 polymer ?
#
loop_
_entity_poly.entity_id
_entity_poly.type
_entity_poly.pdbx_seq_one_letter_code
_entity_poly.pdbx_strand_id
1 'polypeptide(L)'
;LHNAFMDVGIPSFTPEIGAARVLDLEMISLFVEGTMNVLKHHGIVSGPMGRTGKDVSVFVGNSAFPILATAGGLVEHLVKLNDKVEAGQKVAVQRNSFGEVVAEYASGVAGEITGQRSDAMSEPGNPLVFILFNKPTPAGVETYPE
;
A
#
# COMPACT_ATOMS: atom_id res chain seq x y z
N LEU A 1 -6.14 11.97 10.08
CA LEU A 1 -7.31 12.83 9.81
C LEU A 1 -8.61 12.03 9.73
N HIS A 2 -8.64 10.89 9.03
CA HIS A 2 -9.84 10.04 8.93
C HIS A 2 -10.41 9.57 10.29
N ASN A 3 -9.56 9.33 11.30
CA ASN A 3 -10.01 8.95 12.65
C ASN A 3 -11.05 9.89 13.26
N ALA A 4 -10.88 11.21 13.11
CA ALA A 4 -11.81 12.19 13.70
C ALA A 4 -13.23 12.10 13.09
N PHE A 5 -13.34 11.73 11.81
CA PHE A 5 -14.63 11.49 11.17
C PHE A 5 -15.26 10.17 11.65
N MET A 6 -14.45 9.11 11.75
CA MET A 6 -14.92 7.82 12.27
C MET A 6 -15.43 7.92 13.71
N ASP A 7 -14.75 8.70 14.57
CA ASP A 7 -15.14 8.93 15.97
C ASP A 7 -16.55 9.54 16.12
N VAL A 8 -17.04 10.24 15.10
CA VAL A 8 -18.39 10.83 15.07
C VAL A 8 -19.35 10.09 14.11
N GLY A 9 -19.00 8.87 13.70
CA GLY A 9 -19.84 8.02 12.87
C GLY A 9 -19.92 8.43 11.40
N ILE A 10 -19.00 9.26 10.92
CA ILE A 10 -18.91 9.64 9.50
C ILE A 10 -17.99 8.64 8.78
N PRO A 11 -18.49 7.90 7.77
CA PRO A 11 -17.67 7.00 6.98
C PRO A 11 -16.49 7.74 6.35
N SER A 12 -15.31 7.12 6.37
CA SER A 12 -14.09 7.73 5.84
C SER A 12 -13.12 6.68 5.35
N PHE A 13 -12.47 6.99 4.23
CA PHE A 13 -11.37 6.19 3.71
C PHE A 13 -10.29 7.13 3.16
N THR A 14 -9.07 6.63 2.99
CA THR A 14 -7.96 7.39 2.40
C THR A 14 -7.42 6.59 1.22
N PRO A 15 -7.61 7.07 -0.01
CA PRO A 15 -7.02 6.43 -1.18
C PRO A 15 -5.54 6.79 -1.28
N GLU A 16 -4.69 5.78 -1.45
CA GLU A 16 -3.27 5.93 -1.78
C GLU A 16 -3.10 5.72 -3.29
N ILE A 17 -2.66 6.75 -4.03
CA ILE A 17 -2.64 6.74 -5.49
C ILE A 17 -1.27 7.16 -6.02
N GLY A 18 -0.60 6.20 -6.67
CA GLY A 18 0.66 6.43 -7.37
C GLY A 18 1.84 6.68 -6.43
N ALA A 19 2.95 7.14 -7.03
CA ALA A 19 4.19 7.42 -6.31
C ALA A 19 4.21 8.85 -5.76
N ALA A 20 4.79 9.03 -4.58
CA ALA A 20 5.01 10.34 -4.00
C ALA A 20 5.91 11.21 -4.91
N ARG A 21 5.58 12.49 -5.03
CA ARG A 21 6.36 13.51 -5.78
C ARG A 21 6.48 13.23 -7.30
N VAL A 22 5.59 12.42 -7.87
CA VAL A 22 5.53 12.15 -9.31
C VAL A 22 4.16 12.57 -9.86
N LEU A 23 4.15 13.32 -10.97
CA LEU A 23 2.94 13.55 -11.75
C LEU A 23 2.75 12.40 -12.72
N ASP A 24 1.78 11.54 -12.42
CA ASP A 24 1.39 10.42 -13.28
C ASP A 24 0.03 10.73 -13.92
N LEU A 25 0.05 11.02 -15.23
CA LEU A 25 -1.15 11.40 -15.97
C LEU A 25 -2.14 10.24 -16.15
N GLU A 26 -1.66 9.00 -16.14
CA GLU A 26 -2.53 7.82 -16.29
C GLU A 26 -3.37 7.63 -15.02
N MET A 27 -2.75 7.82 -13.84
CA MET A 27 -3.40 7.71 -12.53
C MET A 27 -4.51 8.75 -12.30
N ILE A 28 -4.41 9.93 -12.91
CA ILE A 28 -5.43 11.00 -12.77
C ILE A 28 -6.81 10.48 -13.18
N SER A 29 -6.89 9.78 -14.32
CA SER A 29 -8.17 9.28 -14.83
C SER A 29 -8.84 8.28 -13.89
N LEU A 30 -8.04 7.40 -13.26
CA LEU A 30 -8.50 6.41 -12.29
C LEU A 30 -9.03 7.08 -11.02
N PHE A 31 -8.31 8.08 -10.51
CA PHE A 31 -8.71 8.79 -9.30
C PHE A 31 -9.98 9.62 -9.49
N VAL A 32 -10.13 10.26 -10.65
CA VAL A 32 -11.34 10.99 -11.02
C VAL A 32 -12.52 10.03 -11.12
N GLU A 33 -12.37 8.89 -11.81
CA GLU A 33 -13.43 7.89 -11.92
C GLU A 33 -13.89 7.40 -10.54
N GLY A 34 -12.96 7.01 -9.66
CA GLY A 34 -13.27 6.57 -8.30
C GLY A 34 -13.96 7.64 -7.45
N THR A 35 -13.48 8.89 -7.50
CA THR A 35 -14.09 10.01 -6.78
C THR A 35 -15.51 10.29 -7.27
N MET A 36 -15.71 10.33 -8.59
CA MET A 36 -17.04 10.52 -9.17
C MET A 36 -17.99 9.37 -8.84
N ASN A 37 -17.47 8.14 -8.72
CA ASN A 37 -18.25 6.99 -8.29
C ASN A 37 -18.74 7.13 -6.84
N VAL A 38 -17.93 7.64 -5.91
CA VAL A 38 -18.37 7.93 -4.54
C VAL A 38 -19.48 8.99 -4.52
N LEU A 39 -19.30 10.09 -5.28
CA LEU A 39 -20.32 11.14 -5.36
C LEU A 39 -21.65 10.65 -5.94
N LYS A 40 -21.60 9.79 -6.97
CA LYS A 40 -22.79 9.17 -7.56
C LYS A 40 -23.45 8.18 -6.63
N HIS A 41 -22.68 7.35 -5.92
CA HIS A 41 -23.19 6.39 -4.93
C HIS A 41 -24.01 7.10 -3.84
N HIS A 42 -23.55 8.27 -3.40
CA HIS A 42 -24.27 9.10 -2.42
C HIS A 42 -25.34 10.03 -3.03
N GLY A 43 -25.61 9.95 -4.33
CA GLY A 43 -26.64 10.75 -5.00
C GLY A 43 -26.33 12.25 -5.12
N ILE A 44 -25.09 12.66 -4.88
CA ILE A 44 -24.64 14.06 -4.99
C ILE A 44 -24.56 14.47 -6.47
N VAL A 45 -24.14 13.55 -7.34
CA VAL A 45 -24.06 13.74 -8.79
C VAL A 45 -24.87 12.65 -9.49
N SER A 46 -25.66 13.02 -10.50
CA SER A 46 -26.38 12.06 -11.34
C SER A 46 -25.48 11.41 -12.39
N GLY A 47 -25.75 10.16 -12.72
CA GLY A 47 -25.12 9.46 -13.84
C GLY A 47 -24.78 8.00 -13.52
N PRO A 48 -24.35 7.23 -14.53
CA PRO A 48 -23.95 5.83 -14.32
C PRO A 48 -22.64 5.74 -13.53
N MET A 49 -22.53 4.68 -12.71
CA MET A 49 -21.27 4.29 -12.08
C MET A 49 -20.26 3.83 -13.14
N GLY A 50 -19.00 4.21 -12.96
CA GLY A 50 -17.86 3.64 -13.70
C GLY A 50 -17.41 2.31 -13.08
N ARG A 51 -16.15 1.95 -13.30
CA ARG A 51 -15.52 0.76 -12.72
C ARG A 51 -15.43 0.82 -11.20
N THR A 52 -15.60 -0.32 -10.56
CA THR A 52 -15.59 -0.52 -9.10
C THR A 52 -14.62 -1.65 -8.73
N GLY A 53 -14.46 -1.90 -7.42
CA GLY A 53 -13.71 -3.05 -6.93
C GLY A 53 -14.24 -4.41 -7.42
N LYS A 54 -15.49 -4.49 -7.91
CA LYS A 54 -16.06 -5.71 -8.49
C LYS A 54 -15.53 -6.01 -9.89
N ASP A 55 -14.98 -5.01 -10.57
CA ASP A 55 -14.52 -5.09 -11.95
C ASP A 55 -13.02 -5.37 -12.07
N VAL A 56 -12.31 -5.46 -10.93
CA VAL A 56 -10.85 -5.64 -10.87
C VAL A 56 -10.48 -6.68 -9.81
N SER A 57 -9.31 -7.30 -9.95
CA SER A 57 -8.77 -8.16 -8.89
C SER A 57 -8.32 -7.29 -7.72
N VAL A 58 -8.97 -7.44 -6.56
CA VAL A 58 -8.63 -6.72 -5.34
C VAL A 58 -8.07 -7.69 -4.32
N PHE A 59 -6.91 -7.36 -3.74
CA PHE A 59 -6.42 -8.01 -2.54
C PHE A 59 -6.86 -7.21 -1.31
N VAL A 60 -7.59 -7.88 -0.40
CA VAL A 60 -8.06 -7.28 0.85
C VAL A 60 -7.21 -7.79 2.02
N GLY A 61 -6.40 -6.89 2.58
CA GLY A 61 -5.65 -7.14 3.81
C GLY A 61 -6.22 -6.34 4.98
N ASN A 62 -5.95 -6.81 6.19
CA ASN A 62 -6.34 -6.15 7.45
C ASN A 62 -5.12 -5.77 8.32
N SER A 63 -3.91 -6.01 7.82
CA SER A 63 -2.67 -5.73 8.52
C SER A 63 -1.54 -5.47 7.53
N ALA A 64 -0.57 -4.65 7.95
CA ALA A 64 0.62 -4.35 7.15
C ALA A 64 1.91 -4.70 7.92
N PHE A 65 2.92 -5.17 7.21
CA PHE A 65 4.24 -5.51 7.74
C PHE A 65 5.29 -4.59 7.13
N PRO A 66 5.83 -3.60 7.87
CA PRO A 66 6.89 -2.74 7.37
C PRO A 66 8.26 -3.41 7.47
N ILE A 67 9.03 -3.35 6.39
CA ILE A 67 10.46 -3.63 6.39
C ILE A 67 11.20 -2.31 6.61
N LEU A 68 11.94 -2.23 7.71
CA LEU A 68 12.72 -1.05 8.06
C LEU A 68 14.20 -1.28 7.75
N ALA A 69 14.86 -0.26 7.21
CA ALA A 69 16.30 -0.30 7.01
C ALA A 69 17.03 -0.45 8.36
N THR A 70 18.11 -1.22 8.36
CA THR A 70 19.05 -1.36 9.49
C THR A 70 20.43 -0.79 9.15
N ALA A 71 20.66 -0.39 7.90
CA ALA A 71 21.92 0.18 7.42
C ALA A 71 21.67 1.46 6.60
N GLY A 72 22.72 2.25 6.44
CA GLY A 72 22.77 3.35 5.47
C GLY A 72 23.19 2.83 4.10
N GLY A 73 22.58 3.31 3.02
CA GLY A 73 23.00 2.96 1.66
C GLY A 73 21.91 3.09 0.60
N LEU A 74 22.27 2.66 -0.61
CA LEU A 74 21.39 2.56 -1.76
C LEU A 74 20.49 1.32 -1.64
N VAL A 75 19.19 1.50 -1.78
CA VAL A 75 18.19 0.44 -1.71
C VAL A 75 17.99 -0.16 -3.10
N GLU A 76 18.10 -1.48 -3.19
CA GLU A 76 17.72 -2.28 -4.36
C GLU A 76 16.52 -3.15 -3.97
N HIS A 77 15.35 -2.87 -4.56
CA HIS A 77 14.16 -3.69 -4.39
C HIS A 77 14.23 -4.92 -5.30
N LEU A 78 13.95 -6.10 -4.75
CA LEU A 78 13.93 -7.38 -5.48
C LEU A 78 12.52 -7.80 -5.90
N VAL A 79 11.54 -6.96 -5.61
CA VAL A 79 10.10 -7.15 -5.84
C VAL A 79 9.50 -5.86 -6.36
N LYS A 80 8.32 -5.93 -6.97
CA LYS A 80 7.53 -4.80 -7.46
C LYS A 80 6.25 -4.63 -6.64
N LEU A 81 5.59 -3.48 -6.79
CA LEU A 81 4.23 -3.30 -6.27
C LEU A 81 3.32 -4.40 -6.83
N ASN A 82 2.42 -4.91 -5.98
CA ASN A 82 1.49 -6.02 -6.23
C ASN A 82 2.12 -7.40 -6.43
N ASP A 83 3.45 -7.55 -6.31
CA ASP A 83 4.04 -8.88 -6.27
C ASP A 83 3.61 -9.61 -5.00
N LYS A 84 3.29 -10.91 -5.14
CA LYS A 84 3.08 -11.81 -4.01
C LYS A 84 4.42 -12.24 -3.43
N VAL A 85 4.50 -12.29 -2.11
CA VAL A 85 5.70 -12.72 -1.38
C VAL A 85 5.35 -13.74 -0.31
N GLU A 86 6.28 -14.63 -0.02
CA GLU A 86 6.19 -15.60 1.08
C GLU A 86 7.01 -15.16 2.30
N ALA A 87 6.70 -15.72 3.47
CA ALA A 87 7.53 -15.53 4.65
C ALA A 87 8.95 -16.08 4.42
N GLY A 88 9.97 -15.31 4.78
CA GLY A 88 11.37 -15.60 4.53
C GLY A 88 11.87 -15.20 3.14
N GLN A 89 10.99 -14.80 2.21
CA GLN A 89 11.41 -14.33 0.89
C GLN A 89 12.16 -13.00 1.00
N LYS A 90 13.35 -12.92 0.40
CA LYS A 90 14.12 -11.69 0.30
C LYS A 90 13.40 -10.68 -0.61
N VAL A 91 13.22 -9.46 -0.14
CA VAL A 91 12.45 -8.40 -0.83
C VAL A 91 13.29 -7.16 -1.16
N ALA A 92 14.37 -6.91 -0.43
CA ALA A 92 15.26 -5.80 -0.70
C ALA A 92 16.68 -6.09 -0.19
N VAL A 93 17.67 -5.39 -0.75
CA VAL A 93 19.03 -5.30 -0.24
C VAL A 93 19.48 -3.85 -0.19
N GLN A 94 20.44 -3.55 0.69
CA GLN A 94 21.12 -2.25 0.68
C GLN A 94 22.59 -2.41 0.33
N ARG A 95 23.11 -1.45 -0.44
CA ARG A 95 24.49 -1.40 -0.88
C ARG A 95 25.17 -0.10 -0.47
N ASN A 96 26.46 -0.19 -0.15
CA ASN A 96 27.29 1.00 0.03
C ASN A 96 27.70 1.61 -1.34
N SER A 97 28.44 2.72 -1.31
CA SER A 97 28.91 3.41 -2.52
C SER A 97 29.90 2.59 -3.37
N PHE A 98 30.43 1.48 -2.85
CA PHE A 98 31.29 0.54 -3.58
C PHE A 98 30.50 -0.63 -4.18
N GLY A 99 29.18 -0.68 -3.98
CA GLY A 99 28.30 -1.74 -4.48
C GLY A 99 28.23 -2.99 -3.58
N GLU A 100 28.94 -2.99 -2.45
CA GLU A 100 28.95 -4.10 -1.50
C GLU A 100 27.62 -4.15 -0.74
N VAL A 101 27.06 -5.36 -0.56
CA VAL A 101 25.83 -5.56 0.22
C VAL A 101 26.13 -5.34 1.70
N VAL A 102 25.42 -4.40 2.32
CA VAL A 102 25.55 -4.06 3.75
C VAL A 102 24.36 -4.55 4.59
N ALA A 103 23.23 -4.85 3.95
CA ALA A 103 22.07 -5.45 4.59
C ALA A 103 21.17 -6.17 3.59
N GLU A 104 20.49 -7.22 4.05
CA GLU A 104 19.47 -7.95 3.30
C GLU A 104 18.18 -8.00 4.11
N TYR A 105 17.04 -7.91 3.42
CA TYR A 105 15.74 -7.83 4.06
C TYR A 105 14.79 -8.86 3.47
N ALA A 106 14.14 -9.62 4.35
CA ALA A 106 13.15 -10.62 4.00
C ALA A 106 11.78 -10.31 4.62
N SER A 107 10.72 -10.70 3.93
CA SER A 107 9.36 -10.60 4.45
C SER A 107 9.18 -11.54 5.64
N GLY A 108 8.52 -11.08 6.70
CA GLY A 108 8.13 -11.93 7.83
C GLY A 108 6.78 -12.64 7.62
N VAL A 109 6.06 -12.31 6.54
CA VAL A 109 4.68 -12.75 6.28
C VAL A 109 4.49 -13.08 4.80
N ALA A 110 3.51 -13.94 4.50
CA ALA A 110 2.98 -14.07 3.15
C ALA A 110 1.97 -12.95 2.88
N GLY A 111 2.03 -12.31 1.71
CA GLY A 111 1.17 -11.18 1.37
C GLY A 111 1.51 -10.53 0.03
N GLU A 112 1.03 -9.30 -0.19
CA GLU A 112 1.28 -8.52 -1.41
C GLU A 112 2.02 -7.22 -1.10
N ILE A 113 2.99 -6.86 -1.94
CA ILE A 113 3.72 -5.61 -1.82
C ILE A 113 2.78 -4.42 -2.08
N THR A 114 2.53 -3.60 -1.07
CA THR A 114 1.60 -2.45 -1.17
C THR A 114 2.30 -1.11 -1.23
N GLY A 115 3.55 -1.03 -0.80
CA GLY A 115 4.31 0.22 -0.80
C GLY A 115 5.80 -0.01 -0.88
N GLN A 116 6.50 0.90 -1.55
CA GLN A 116 7.95 0.91 -1.67
C GLN A 116 8.48 2.32 -1.48
N ARG A 117 9.66 2.41 -0.86
CA ARG A 117 10.42 3.66 -0.83
C ARG A 117 10.85 4.04 -2.24
N SER A 118 10.58 5.29 -2.63
CA SER A 118 10.97 5.86 -3.92
C SER A 118 12.38 6.46 -3.92
N ASP A 119 12.83 7.02 -2.79
CA ASP A 119 14.19 7.57 -2.67
C ASP A 119 15.22 6.42 -2.61
N ALA A 120 16.22 6.47 -3.49
CA ALA A 120 17.24 5.42 -3.58
C ALA A 120 18.07 5.28 -2.29
N MET A 121 18.35 6.39 -1.60
CA MET A 121 19.09 6.37 -0.33
C MET A 121 18.16 6.12 0.84
N SER A 122 18.63 5.33 1.80
CA SER A 122 17.93 5.07 3.05
C SER A 122 18.90 4.93 4.22
N GLU A 123 18.40 5.17 5.42
CA GLU A 123 19.12 5.13 6.70
C GLU A 123 18.32 4.30 7.72
N PRO A 124 18.95 3.81 8.81
CA PRO A 124 18.27 2.97 9.78
C PRO A 124 16.94 3.56 10.27
N GLY A 125 15.90 2.73 10.30
CA GLY A 125 14.54 3.09 10.71
C GLY A 125 13.65 3.62 9.58
N ASN A 126 14.19 3.96 8.41
CA ASN A 126 13.36 4.32 7.26
C ASN A 126 12.61 3.08 6.73
N PRO A 127 11.32 3.22 6.35
CA PRO A 127 10.60 2.14 5.70
C PRO A 127 11.12 1.93 4.28
N LEU A 128 11.33 0.66 3.92
CA LEU A 128 11.79 0.22 2.60
C LEU A 128 10.64 -0.35 1.78
N VAL A 129 9.90 -1.28 2.37
CA VAL A 129 8.81 -2.02 1.73
C VAL A 129 7.68 -2.23 2.74
N PHE A 130 6.43 -2.12 2.30
CA PHE A 130 5.26 -2.52 3.07
C PHE A 130 4.60 -3.72 2.41
N ILE A 131 4.33 -4.76 3.21
CA ILE A 131 3.57 -5.94 2.77
C ILE A 131 2.19 -5.88 3.39
N LEU A 132 1.15 -5.83 2.56
CA LEU A 132 -0.25 -5.98 2.99
C LEU A 132 -0.57 -7.46 3.11
N PHE A 133 -1.19 -7.86 4.22
CA PHE A 133 -1.53 -9.27 4.46
C PHE A 133 -2.81 -9.40 5.29
N ASN A 134 -3.31 -10.63 5.36
CA ASN A 134 -4.44 -10.97 6.21
C ASN A 134 -3.92 -11.64 7.50
N LYS A 135 -4.02 -10.92 8.60
CA LYS A 135 -3.77 -11.44 9.95
C LYS A 135 -5.07 -12.11 10.43
N PRO A 136 -5.03 -13.37 10.88
CA PRO A 136 -6.19 -14.01 11.48
C PRO A 136 -6.72 -13.15 12.64
N THR A 137 -7.93 -12.61 12.49
CA THR A 137 -8.59 -11.86 13.55
C THR A 137 -9.18 -12.85 14.55
N PRO A 138 -9.02 -12.65 15.87
CA PRO A 138 -9.83 -13.38 16.85
C PRO A 138 -11.31 -13.19 16.53
N ALA A 139 -12.13 -14.24 16.65
CA ALA A 139 -13.55 -14.18 16.34
C ALA A 139 -14.23 -13.05 17.13
N GLY A 140 -14.85 -12.08 16.45
CA GLY A 140 -15.65 -11.03 17.09
C GLY A 140 -15.44 -9.58 16.62
N VAL A 141 -14.60 -9.30 15.62
CA VAL A 141 -14.55 -7.94 15.03
C VAL A 141 -15.52 -7.90 13.86
N GLU A 142 -16.59 -7.10 14.00
CA GLU A 142 -17.59 -6.86 12.96
C GLU A 142 -16.90 -6.41 11.66
N THR A 143 -17.06 -7.20 10.61
CA THR A 143 -16.83 -6.76 9.24
C THR A 143 -17.96 -5.79 8.87
N TYR A 144 -17.61 -4.60 8.43
CA TYR A 144 -18.58 -3.66 7.85
C TYR A 144 -19.36 -4.38 6.74
N PRO A 145 -20.70 -4.44 6.79
CA PRO A 145 -21.47 -4.93 5.68
C PRO A 145 -21.32 -3.94 4.52
N GLU A 146 -20.94 -4.49 3.37
CA GLU A 146 -20.81 -3.82 2.08
C GLU A 146 -22.14 -3.45 1.41
#